data_AF-A0A075FYW7-F1
#
_entry.id   AF-A0A075FYW7-F1
#
_cell.length_a   1.000
_cell.length_b   1.000
_cell.length_c   1.000
_cell.angle_alpha   90.00
_cell.angle_beta   90.00
_cell.angle_gamma   90.00
#
_symmetry.space_group_name_H-M   'P 1'
#
loop_
_entity.id
_entity.type
_entity.pdbx_description
1 polymer ?
#
loop_
_entity_poly.entity_id
_entity_poly.type
_entity_poly.pdbx_seq_one_letter_code
_entity_poly.pdbx_strand_id
1 'polypeptide(L)'
;MVRHELGKWNLDELAKNPNRATIDKKLARIESDSKRFEKIKKSLNPKISSGKFLKLLHDVENIAEKSSVIGGYASLRYSENTQSDEATALLTRISKFGSDIENRLLFFDLWWKRQVDEKNAKRLIKSAGQFSEYLRFKRLLAKYSLSEPEEKIINTLDVTGASALVKLYDKITNAYVYTITVDGKKEQ
;
A
#
# COMPACT_ATOMS: atom_id res chain seq x y z
N MET A 1 -29.73 -31.90 -7.45
CA MET A 1 -28.70 -31.07 -6.79
C MET A 1 -28.29 -29.98 -7.75
N VAL A 2 -28.45 -28.71 -7.37
CA VAL A 2 -27.88 -27.59 -8.14
C VAL A 2 -26.38 -27.61 -7.87
N ARG A 3 -25.57 -27.83 -8.93
CA ARG A 3 -24.11 -27.76 -8.84
C ARG A 3 -23.76 -26.28 -8.69
N HIS A 4 -23.28 -25.87 -7.52
CA HIS A 4 -22.77 -24.52 -7.35
C HIS A 4 -21.43 -24.41 -8.09
N GLU A 5 -21.39 -23.58 -9.13
CA GLU A 5 -20.13 -23.20 -9.77
C GLU A 5 -19.48 -22.07 -8.96
N LEU A 6 -18.19 -22.22 -8.66
CA LEU A 6 -17.41 -21.17 -8.01
C LEU A 6 -17.27 -19.99 -9.00
N GLY A 7 -17.90 -18.87 -8.67
CA GLY A 7 -17.80 -17.64 -9.43
C GLY A 7 -16.45 -16.94 -9.24
N LYS A 8 -16.08 -16.07 -10.18
CA LYS A 8 -14.93 -15.18 -10.06
C LYS A 8 -15.37 -13.81 -9.59
N TRP A 9 -14.49 -13.11 -8.89
CA TRP A 9 -14.74 -11.72 -8.52
C TRP A 9 -14.72 -10.82 -9.74
N ASN A 10 -15.66 -9.88 -9.81
CA ASN A 10 -15.57 -8.79 -10.76
C ASN A 10 -14.66 -7.69 -10.17
N LEU A 11 -13.47 -7.52 -10.76
CA LEU A 11 -12.45 -6.55 -10.33
C LEU A 11 -12.30 -5.36 -11.29
N ASP A 12 -13.27 -5.16 -12.19
CA ASP A 12 -13.19 -4.12 -13.23
C ASP A 12 -13.12 -2.69 -12.66
N GLU A 13 -13.70 -2.46 -11.48
CA GLU A 13 -13.63 -1.15 -10.80
C GLU A 13 -12.21 -0.79 -10.38
N LEU A 14 -11.37 -1.78 -10.05
CA LEU A 14 -9.98 -1.56 -9.67
C LEU A 14 -9.06 -1.50 -10.90
N ALA A 15 -9.27 -2.42 -11.84
CA ALA A 15 -8.51 -2.50 -13.07
C ALA A 15 -9.32 -3.12 -14.21
N LYS A 16 -10.03 -2.29 -14.97
CA LYS A 16 -10.77 -2.68 -16.17
C LYS A 16 -9.84 -3.27 -17.24
N ASN A 17 -10.19 -4.45 -17.76
CA ASN A 17 -9.42 -5.19 -18.78
C ASN A 17 -7.90 -5.25 -18.46
N PRO A 18 -7.55 -5.78 -17.28
CA PRO A 18 -6.19 -5.67 -16.78
C PRO A 18 -5.26 -6.56 -17.60
N ASN A 19 -4.35 -5.94 -18.31
CA ASN A 19 -3.21 -6.59 -18.95
C ASN A 19 -1.91 -5.91 -18.52
N ARG A 20 -0.78 -6.53 -18.86
CA ARG A 20 0.55 -6.03 -18.50
C ARG A 20 0.74 -4.56 -18.87
N ALA A 21 0.35 -4.14 -20.07
CA ALA A 21 0.51 -2.75 -20.53
C ALA A 21 -0.32 -1.76 -19.71
N THR A 22 -1.56 -2.10 -19.36
CA THR A 22 -2.41 -1.25 -18.52
C THR A 22 -1.87 -1.09 -17.10
N ILE A 23 -1.36 -2.18 -16.52
CA ILE A 23 -0.72 -2.17 -15.19
C ILE A 23 0.56 -1.33 -15.26
N ASP A 24 1.42 -1.58 -16.24
CA ASP A 24 2.69 -0.85 -16.42
C ASP A 24 2.46 0.66 -16.57
N LYS A 25 1.42 1.07 -17.30
CA LYS A 25 1.04 2.48 -17.43
C LYS A 25 0.61 3.09 -16.10
N LYS A 26 -0.17 2.37 -15.29
CA LYS A 26 -0.57 2.84 -13.95
C LYS A 26 0.64 2.96 -13.02
N LEU A 27 1.54 1.97 -13.02
CA LEU A 27 2.77 1.99 -12.22
C LEU A 27 3.70 3.15 -12.63
N ALA A 28 3.93 3.35 -13.93
CA ALA A 28 4.73 4.45 -14.43
C ALA A 28 4.17 5.82 -14.02
N ARG A 29 2.84 5.95 -13.94
CA ARG A 29 2.21 7.18 -13.47
C ARG A 29 2.48 7.43 -12.00
N ILE A 30 2.30 6.42 -11.15
CA ILE A 30 2.57 6.52 -9.71
C ILE A 30 4.04 6.86 -9.47
N GLU A 31 4.96 6.19 -10.18
CA GLU A 31 6.40 6.45 -10.08
C GLU A 31 6.77 7.89 -10.51
N SER A 32 6.12 8.40 -11.57
CA SER A 32 6.32 9.78 -12.01
C SER A 32 5.82 10.78 -10.96
N ASP A 33 4.62 10.56 -10.43
CA ASP A 33 4.01 11.40 -9.40
C ASP A 33 4.89 11.38 -8.11
N SER A 34 5.39 10.21 -7.69
CA SER A 34 6.29 10.07 -6.53
C SER A 34 7.65 10.73 -6.73
N LYS A 35 8.27 10.59 -7.91
CA LYS A 35 9.55 11.26 -8.24
C LYS A 35 9.38 12.77 -8.24
N ARG A 36 8.24 13.29 -8.72
CA ARG A 36 7.93 14.71 -8.66
C ARG A 36 7.77 15.18 -7.22
N PHE A 37 7.08 14.40 -6.39
CA PHE A 37 6.91 14.71 -4.97
C PHE A 37 8.25 14.70 -4.22
N GLU A 38 9.12 13.72 -4.46
CA GLU A 38 10.44 13.60 -3.81
C GLU A 38 11.32 14.85 -3.96
N LYS A 39 11.20 15.56 -5.10
CA LYS A 39 11.94 16.81 -5.35
C LYS A 39 11.62 17.92 -4.35
N ILE A 40 10.48 17.87 -3.64
CA ILE A 40 10.12 18.88 -2.65
C ILE A 40 11.00 18.83 -1.39
N LYS A 41 11.71 17.71 -1.14
CA LYS A 41 12.44 17.44 0.12
C LYS A 41 13.29 18.62 0.57
N LYS A 42 14.04 19.24 -0.35
CA LYS A 42 14.92 20.38 -0.07
C LYS A 42 14.19 21.69 0.26
N SER A 43 12.91 21.79 -0.07
CA SER A 43 12.08 22.99 0.12
C SER A 43 11.18 22.93 1.37
N LEU A 44 11.15 21.78 2.06
CA LEU A 44 10.37 21.60 3.28
C LEU A 44 10.99 22.40 4.42
N ASN A 45 10.14 23.15 5.11
CA ASN A 45 10.52 23.91 6.28
C ASN A 45 9.28 24.14 7.18
N PRO A 46 9.43 24.24 8.51
CA PRO A 46 8.28 24.39 9.41
C PRO A 46 7.41 25.63 9.14
N LYS A 47 7.97 26.67 8.50
CA LYS A 47 7.27 27.91 8.15
C LYS A 47 6.47 27.81 6.84
N ILE A 48 6.34 26.62 6.25
CA ILE A 48 5.51 26.39 5.06
C ILE A 48 4.09 26.95 5.24
N SER A 49 3.54 27.55 4.19
CA SER A 49 2.17 28.05 4.24
C SER A 49 1.18 26.90 4.37
N SER A 50 0.06 27.14 5.06
CA SER A 50 -1.00 26.14 5.24
C SER A 50 -1.53 25.61 3.92
N GLY A 51 -1.76 26.49 2.93
CA GLY A 51 -2.22 26.08 1.61
C GLY A 51 -1.21 25.20 0.85
N LYS A 52 0.09 25.50 0.93
CA LYS A 52 1.12 24.65 0.32
C LYS A 52 1.20 23.30 1.02
N PHE A 53 1.15 23.27 2.36
CA PHE A 53 1.16 22.02 3.12
C PHE A 53 -0.05 21.13 2.80
N LEU A 54 -1.26 21.71 2.75
CA LEU A 54 -2.48 20.97 2.38
C LEU A 54 -2.37 20.37 0.97
N LYS A 55 -1.82 21.13 0.01
CA LYS A 55 -1.54 20.61 -1.34
C LYS A 55 -0.58 19.41 -1.31
N LEU A 56 0.46 19.46 -0.49
CA LEU A 56 1.38 18.32 -0.34
C LEU A 56 0.70 17.10 0.29
N LEU A 57 -0.23 17.29 1.23
CA LEU A 57 -1.02 16.19 1.79
C LEU A 57 -1.87 15.50 0.72
N HIS A 58 -2.57 16.28 -0.12
CA HIS A 58 -3.32 15.73 -1.24
C HIS A 58 -2.43 15.04 -2.28
N ASP A 59 -1.23 15.58 -2.54
CA ASP A 59 -0.27 14.91 -3.43
C ASP A 59 0.11 13.52 -2.87
N VAL A 60 0.37 13.39 -1.56
CA VAL A 60 0.64 12.10 -0.89
C VAL A 60 -0.58 11.18 -0.91
N GLU A 61 -1.76 11.69 -0.57
CA GLU A 61 -3.02 10.95 -0.57
C GLU A 61 -3.30 10.33 -1.94
N ASN A 62 -3.22 11.11 -3.03
CA ASN A 62 -3.46 10.63 -4.39
C ASN A 62 -2.40 9.63 -4.87
N ILE A 63 -1.14 9.73 -4.42
CA ILE A 63 -0.13 8.69 -4.70
C ILE A 63 -0.47 7.41 -3.95
N ALA A 64 -0.80 7.51 -2.66
CA ALA A 64 -1.13 6.38 -1.80
C ALA A 64 -2.41 5.67 -2.26
N GLU A 65 -3.44 6.41 -2.65
CA GLU A 65 -4.70 5.89 -3.19
C GLU A 65 -4.46 5.07 -4.46
N LYS A 66 -3.76 5.64 -5.45
CA LYS A 66 -3.45 4.92 -6.71
C LYS A 66 -2.63 3.66 -6.48
N SER A 67 -1.63 3.73 -5.59
CA SER A 67 -0.86 2.56 -5.17
C SER A 67 -1.74 1.50 -4.52
N SER A 68 -2.65 1.93 -3.64
CA SER A 68 -3.57 1.05 -2.91
C SER A 68 -4.57 0.36 -3.85
N VAL A 69 -5.08 1.05 -4.88
CA VAL A 69 -5.99 0.44 -5.87
C VAL A 69 -5.32 -0.70 -6.62
N ILE A 70 -4.07 -0.53 -7.06
CA ILE A 70 -3.34 -1.58 -7.78
C ILE A 70 -2.90 -2.70 -6.82
N GLY A 71 -2.47 -2.34 -5.61
CA GLY A 71 -2.17 -3.29 -4.53
C GLY A 71 -3.37 -4.18 -4.20
N GLY A 72 -4.54 -3.56 -4.02
CA GLY A 72 -5.80 -4.24 -3.79
C GLY A 72 -6.15 -5.17 -4.94
N TYR A 73 -6.06 -4.71 -6.18
CA TYR A 73 -6.28 -5.57 -7.35
C TYR A 73 -5.38 -6.81 -7.34
N ALA A 74 -4.07 -6.64 -7.13
CA ALA A 74 -3.13 -7.76 -7.11
C ALA A 74 -3.38 -8.73 -5.94
N SER A 75 -3.72 -8.19 -4.76
CA SER A 75 -4.07 -8.99 -3.58
C SER A 75 -5.33 -9.81 -3.83
N LEU A 76 -6.39 -9.20 -4.35
CA LEU A 76 -7.65 -9.89 -4.64
C LEU A 76 -7.47 -10.98 -5.71
N ARG A 77 -6.69 -10.71 -6.76
CA ARG A 77 -6.33 -11.72 -7.78
C ARG A 77 -5.56 -12.90 -7.21
N TYR A 78 -4.68 -12.67 -6.23
CA TYR A 78 -3.97 -13.74 -5.52
C TYR A 78 -4.91 -14.53 -4.60
N SER A 79 -5.77 -13.85 -3.85
CA SER A 79 -6.76 -14.51 -2.98
C SER A 79 -7.76 -15.37 -3.75
N GLU A 80 -8.13 -14.99 -4.97
CA GLU A 80 -9.00 -15.79 -5.85
C GLU A 80 -8.37 -17.16 -6.19
N ASN A 81 -7.04 -17.22 -6.35
CA ASN A 81 -6.32 -18.46 -6.61
C ASN A 81 -4.87 -18.35 -6.15
N THR A 82 -4.61 -18.76 -4.90
CA THR A 82 -3.28 -18.71 -4.27
C THR A 82 -2.27 -19.68 -4.90
N GLN A 83 -2.75 -20.66 -5.68
CA GLN A 83 -1.92 -21.60 -6.43
C GLN A 83 -1.52 -21.05 -7.82
N SER A 84 -2.05 -19.90 -8.24
CA SER A 84 -1.67 -19.26 -9.50
C SER A 84 -0.30 -18.60 -9.41
N ASP A 85 0.65 -19.08 -10.20
CA ASP A 85 1.98 -18.46 -10.33
C ASP A 85 1.90 -17.05 -10.94
N GLU A 86 0.97 -16.82 -11.87
CA GLU A 86 0.75 -15.49 -12.46
C GLU A 86 0.28 -14.49 -11.40
N ALA A 87 -0.72 -14.85 -10.58
CA ALA A 87 -1.22 -13.99 -9.53
C ALA A 87 -0.16 -13.74 -8.44
N THR A 88 0.61 -14.77 -8.09
CA THR A 88 1.72 -14.69 -7.13
C THR A 88 2.83 -13.76 -7.62
N ALA A 89 3.21 -13.88 -8.89
CA ALA A 89 4.23 -13.02 -9.52
C ALA A 89 3.76 -11.57 -9.59
N LEU A 90 2.48 -11.34 -9.94
CA LEU A 90 1.89 -10.01 -9.95
C LEU A 90 1.90 -9.40 -8.54
N LEU A 91 1.39 -10.10 -7.53
CA LEU A 91 1.37 -9.61 -6.15
C LEU A 91 2.78 -9.24 -5.68
N THR A 92 3.76 -10.12 -5.90
CA THR A 92 5.15 -9.87 -5.51
C THR A 92 5.73 -8.63 -6.20
N ARG A 93 5.48 -8.47 -7.50
CA ARG A 93 5.91 -7.28 -8.25
C ARG A 93 5.28 -6.00 -7.70
N ILE A 94 3.98 -6.02 -7.42
CA ILE A 94 3.25 -4.86 -6.90
C ILE A 94 3.68 -4.54 -5.46
N SER A 95 3.92 -5.54 -4.60
CA SER A 95 4.45 -5.32 -3.24
C SER A 95 5.83 -4.66 -3.27
N LYS A 96 6.74 -5.13 -4.13
CA LYS A 96 8.07 -4.50 -4.30
C LYS A 96 7.94 -3.06 -4.75
N PHE A 97 7.11 -2.80 -5.76
CA PHE A 97 6.84 -1.45 -6.23
C PHE A 97 6.25 -0.57 -5.12
N GLY A 98 5.30 -1.09 -4.34
CA GLY A 98 4.70 -0.39 -3.19
C GLY A 98 5.75 0.06 -2.17
N SER A 99 6.67 -0.84 -1.79
CA SER A 99 7.80 -0.52 -0.91
C SER A 99 8.69 0.58 -1.49
N ASP A 100 9.00 0.54 -2.79
CA ASP A 100 9.79 1.58 -3.44
C ASP A 100 9.10 2.95 -3.40
N ILE A 101 7.77 2.99 -3.60
CA ILE A 101 6.98 4.23 -3.50
C ILE A 101 6.93 4.73 -2.05
N GLU A 102 6.70 3.86 -1.08
CA GLU A 102 6.69 4.21 0.34
C GLU A 102 8.03 4.83 0.77
N ASN A 103 9.14 4.21 0.38
CA ASN A 103 10.49 4.70 0.66
C ASN A 103 10.77 6.09 0.07
N ARG A 104 10.16 6.41 -1.08
CA ARG A 104 10.26 7.75 -1.69
C ARG A 104 9.43 8.80 -0.96
N LEU A 105 8.34 8.43 -0.30
CA LEU A 105 7.47 9.37 0.43
C LEU A 105 7.87 9.54 1.90
N LEU A 106 8.60 8.57 2.46
CA LEU A 106 8.98 8.47 3.87
C LEU A 106 9.59 9.76 4.44
N PHE A 107 10.40 10.49 3.66
CA PHE A 107 11.02 11.74 4.11
C PHE A 107 9.98 12.77 4.59
N PHE A 108 8.80 12.82 3.97
CA PHE A 108 7.75 13.77 4.31
C PHE A 108 7.04 13.39 5.61
N ASP A 109 6.76 12.09 5.80
CA ASP A 109 6.20 11.56 7.05
C ASP A 109 7.14 11.83 8.23
N LEU A 110 8.44 11.55 8.05
CA LEU A 110 9.47 11.82 9.07
C LEU A 110 9.66 13.32 9.32
N TRP A 111 9.64 14.14 8.28
CA TRP A 111 9.70 15.60 8.42
C TRP A 111 8.53 16.10 9.28
N TRP A 112 7.30 15.66 8.99
CA TRP A 112 6.11 16.02 9.77
C TRP A 112 6.22 15.58 11.24
N LYS A 113 6.66 14.34 11.47
CA LYS A 113 6.77 13.73 12.81
C LYS A 113 7.86 14.38 13.67
N ARG A 114 9.03 14.69 13.08
CA ARG A 114 10.26 14.96 13.84
C ARG A 114 10.82 16.37 13.65
N GLN A 115 10.57 17.02 12.52
CA GLN A 115 11.22 18.29 12.17
C GLN A 115 10.30 19.50 12.28
N VAL A 116 8.98 19.30 12.34
CA VAL A 116 8.01 20.40 12.56
C VAL A 116 7.80 20.62 14.05
N ASP A 117 8.14 21.82 14.52
CA ASP A 117 7.91 22.25 15.91
C ASP A 117 6.42 22.35 16.25
N GLU A 118 6.10 22.28 17.54
CA GLU A 118 4.72 22.20 18.02
C GLU A 118 3.87 23.43 17.64
N LYS A 119 4.48 24.63 17.57
CA LYS A 119 3.75 25.84 17.18
C LYS A 119 3.33 25.76 15.72
N ASN A 120 4.24 25.37 14.82
CA ASN A 120 3.90 25.19 13.42
C ASN A 120 2.97 24.00 13.20
N ALA A 121 3.15 22.89 13.91
CA ALA A 121 2.28 21.72 13.83
C ALA A 121 0.82 22.09 14.18
N LYS A 122 0.59 22.80 15.30
CA LYS A 122 -0.75 23.26 15.69
C LYS A 122 -1.42 24.11 14.62
N ARG A 123 -0.71 25.07 14.03
CA ARG A 123 -1.24 25.92 12.95
C ARG A 123 -1.58 25.09 11.71
N LEU A 124 -0.68 24.19 11.31
CA LEU A 124 -0.85 23.35 10.12
C LEU A 124 -2.03 22.38 10.28
N ILE A 125 -2.15 21.70 11.44
CA ILE A 125 -3.28 20.82 11.78
C ILE A 125 -4.60 21.60 11.71
N LYS A 126 -4.69 22.78 12.34
CA LYS A 126 -5.92 23.58 12.32
C LYS A 126 -6.41 23.92 10.91
N SER A 127 -5.48 24.05 9.96
CA SER A 127 -5.78 24.34 8.56
C SER A 127 -5.92 23.11 7.65
N ALA A 128 -5.79 21.89 8.19
CA ALA A 128 -5.71 20.67 7.39
C ALA A 128 -7.06 20.01 7.11
N GLY A 129 -8.17 20.56 7.61
CA GLY A 129 -9.52 20.04 7.36
C GLY A 129 -9.64 18.57 7.82
N GLN A 130 -10.08 17.69 6.92
CA GLN A 130 -10.27 16.26 7.19
C GLN A 130 -8.98 15.54 7.64
N PHE A 131 -7.79 16.06 7.31
CA PHE A 131 -6.52 15.44 7.70
C PHE A 131 -6.09 15.75 9.13
N SER A 132 -6.84 16.59 9.87
CA SER A 132 -6.42 17.05 11.20
C SER A 132 -6.12 15.90 12.16
N GLU A 133 -7.01 14.92 12.26
CA GLU A 133 -6.84 13.78 13.16
C GLU A 133 -5.76 12.81 12.66
N TYR A 134 -5.66 12.60 11.35
CA TYR A 134 -4.57 11.84 10.75
C TYR A 134 -3.19 12.43 11.14
N LEU A 135 -3.04 13.75 11.05
CA LEU A 135 -1.80 14.44 11.40
C LEU A 135 -1.46 14.35 12.89
N ARG A 136 -2.47 14.45 13.77
CA ARG A 136 -2.30 14.25 15.22
C ARG A 136 -1.85 12.83 15.53
N PHE A 137 -2.51 11.84 14.93
CA PHE A 137 -2.16 10.43 15.08
C PHE A 137 -0.72 10.16 14.64
N LYS A 138 -0.29 10.71 13.50
CA LYS A 138 1.10 10.60 13.05
C LYS A 138 2.11 11.14 14.07
N ARG A 139 1.81 12.26 14.74
CA ARG A 139 2.68 12.81 15.79
C ARG A 139 2.68 11.95 17.06
N LEU A 140 1.56 11.34 17.43
CA LEU A 140 1.51 10.39 18.55
C LEU A 140 2.46 9.20 18.32
N LEU A 141 2.57 8.75 17.08
CA LEU A 141 3.45 7.65 16.68
C LEU A 141 4.92 8.06 16.45
N ALA A 142 5.25 9.35 16.51
CA ALA A 142 6.61 9.83 16.19
C ALA A 142 7.70 9.20 17.08
N LYS A 143 7.38 8.89 18.34
CA LYS A 143 8.31 8.23 19.28
C LYS A 143 8.65 6.78 18.90
N TYR A 144 7.87 6.17 18.01
CA TYR A 144 8.10 4.82 17.49
C TYR A 144 8.69 4.85 16.07
N SER A 145 9.01 6.03 15.52
CA SER A 145 9.60 6.15 14.19
C SER A 145 11.13 6.23 14.28
N LEU A 146 11.79 5.44 13.45
CA LEU A 146 13.23 5.38 13.33
C LEU A 146 13.77 6.50 12.43
N SER A 147 15.07 6.49 12.15
CA SER A 147 15.66 7.36 11.13
C SER A 147 15.26 6.91 9.72
N GLU A 148 15.36 7.83 8.74
CA GLU A 148 15.00 7.51 7.34
C GLU A 148 15.77 6.30 6.77
N PRO A 149 17.09 6.12 7.01
CA PRO A 149 17.79 4.92 6.57
C PRO A 149 17.25 3.63 7.19
N GLU A 150 16.92 3.64 8.48
CA GLU A 150 16.44 2.45 9.20
C GLU A 150 15.04 2.03 8.75
N GLU A 151 14.11 2.98 8.64
CA GLU A 151 12.77 2.74 8.11
C GLU A 151 12.81 2.20 6.66
N LYS A 152 13.72 2.72 5.82
CA LYS A 152 13.92 2.22 4.45
C LYS A 152 14.38 0.77 4.41
N ILE A 153 15.26 0.38 5.33
CA ILE A 153 15.72 -1.00 5.45
C ILE A 153 14.53 -1.89 5.81
N ILE A 154 13.73 -1.51 6.82
CA ILE A 154 12.55 -2.27 7.25
C ILE A 154 11.58 -2.46 6.08
N ASN A 155 11.16 -1.37 5.42
CA ASN A 155 10.21 -1.43 4.32
C ASN A 155 10.69 -2.32 3.16
N THR A 156 11.98 -2.23 2.82
CA THR A 156 12.57 -3.04 1.74
C THR A 156 12.62 -4.53 2.12
N LEU A 157 13.02 -4.83 3.36
CA LEU A 157 13.18 -6.21 3.82
C LEU A 157 11.83 -6.89 4.05
N ASP A 158 10.79 -6.16 4.46
CA ASP A 158 9.50 -6.72 4.80
C ASP A 158 8.87 -7.51 3.65
N VAL A 159 9.01 -7.02 2.41
CA VAL A 159 8.52 -7.67 1.18
C VAL A 159 9.04 -9.09 1.02
N THR A 160 10.31 -9.32 1.37
CA THR A 160 11.00 -10.63 1.32
C THR A 160 11.07 -11.32 2.68
N GLY A 161 10.65 -10.66 3.74
CA GLY A 161 10.69 -11.11 5.13
C GLY A 161 9.31 -11.55 5.60
N ALA A 162 8.73 -10.81 6.55
CA ALA A 162 7.47 -11.20 7.18
C ALA A 162 6.33 -11.36 6.15
N SER A 163 6.21 -10.42 5.20
CA SER A 163 5.21 -10.51 4.13
C SER A 163 5.40 -11.75 3.23
N ALA A 164 6.64 -12.20 3.01
CA ALA A 164 6.90 -13.44 2.25
C ALA A 164 6.50 -14.70 3.04
N LEU A 165 6.74 -14.72 4.35
CA LEU A 165 6.34 -15.82 5.23
C LEU A 165 4.81 -15.97 5.30
N VAL A 166 4.08 -14.85 5.38
CA VAL A 166 2.61 -14.87 5.34
C VAL A 166 2.12 -15.44 4.01
N LYS A 167 2.66 -15.00 2.86
CA LYS A 167 2.30 -15.57 1.55
C LYS A 167 2.59 -17.06 1.44
N LEU A 168 3.70 -17.53 2.01
CA LEU A 168 4.03 -18.95 2.02
C LEU A 168 2.99 -19.74 2.84
N TYR A 169 2.62 -19.23 4.02
CA TYR A 169 1.57 -19.80 4.84
C TYR A 169 0.23 -19.86 4.09
N ASP A 170 -0.16 -18.77 3.41
CA ASP A 170 -1.39 -18.73 2.61
C ASP A 170 -1.35 -19.77 1.48
N LYS A 171 -0.23 -19.90 0.76
CA LYS A 171 -0.11 -20.89 -0.32
C LYS A 171 -0.22 -22.32 0.20
N ILE A 172 0.33 -22.62 1.37
CA ILE A 172 0.26 -23.96 1.98
C ILE A 172 -1.16 -24.26 2.47
N THR A 173 -1.74 -23.35 3.26
CA THR A 173 -3.02 -23.62 3.94
C THR A 173 -4.20 -23.63 2.97
N ASN A 174 -4.19 -22.78 1.94
CA ASN A 174 -5.23 -22.78 0.91
C ASN A 174 -5.10 -23.94 -0.09
N ALA A 175 -4.04 -24.76 -0.01
CA ALA A 175 -3.90 -25.98 -0.79
C ALA A 175 -4.47 -27.23 -0.09
N TYR A 176 -4.97 -27.09 1.15
CA TYR A 176 -5.51 -28.21 1.91
C TYR A 176 -6.80 -28.74 1.25
N VAL A 177 -6.83 -30.06 1.05
CA VAL A 177 -8.00 -30.80 0.57
C VAL A 177 -8.50 -31.67 1.72
N TYR A 178 -9.79 -31.60 2.01
CA TYR A 178 -10.41 -32.33 3.11
C TYR A 178 -11.37 -33.36 2.57
N THR A 179 -11.16 -34.63 2.91
CA THR A 179 -12.16 -35.67 2.61
C THR A 179 -13.24 -35.64 3.68
N ILE A 180 -14.47 -35.32 3.29
CA ILE A 180 -15.65 -35.33 4.16
C ILE A 180 -16.57 -36.48 3.77
N THR A 181 -17.43 -36.90 4.71
CA THR A 181 -18.47 -37.91 4.42
C THR A 181 -19.82 -37.24 4.43
N VAL A 182 -20.54 -37.30 3.31
CA VAL A 182 -21.90 -36.78 3.13
C VAL A 182 -22.78 -37.96 2.74
N ASP A 183 -23.87 -38.20 3.47
CA ASP A 183 -24.80 -39.32 3.24
C ASP A 183 -24.13 -40.70 3.10
N GLY A 184 -23.08 -40.94 3.89
CA GLY A 184 -22.31 -42.19 3.88
C GLY A 184 -21.35 -42.35 2.69
N LYS A 185 -21.25 -41.35 1.80
CA LYS A 185 -20.28 -41.31 0.70
C LYS A 185 -19.14 -40.37 1.04
N LYS A 186 -17.91 -40.80 0.78
CA LYS A 186 -16.73 -39.94 0.89
C LYS A 186 -16.67 -39.00 -0.32
N GLU A 187 -16.55 -37.71 -0.06
CA GLU A 187 -16.35 -36.65 -1.04
C GLU A 187 -15.08 -35.86 -0.67
N GLN A 188 -14.39 -35.31 -1.68
CA GLN A 188 -13.23 -34.43 -1.51
C GLN A 188 -13.58 -33.01 -1.93
#